data_AF-A0A0E3QEY7-F1
#
_entry.id   AF-A0A0E3QEY7-F1
#
_cell.length_a   1.000
_cell.length_b   1.000
_cell.length_c   1.000
_cell.angle_alpha   90.00
_cell.angle_beta   90.00
_cell.angle_gamma   90.00
#
_symmetry.space_group_name_H-M   'P 1'
#
loop_
_entity.id
_entity.type
_entity.pdbx_description
1 polymer ?
#
loop_
_entity_poly.entity_id
_entity_poly.type
_entity_poly.pdbx_seq_one_letter_code
_entity_poly.pdbx_strand_id
1 'polypeptide(L)' 'MLKVLVLPEVPLHNNVVELAARAKVRKRDVSFQTITEKGTKANDTFMTIFQTAKRLGVNTYQYICDRFYVTDSI' A
#
# COMPACT_ATOMS: atom_id res chain seq x y z
N MET A 1 12.57 -17.22 10.05
CA MET A 1 13.02 -18.33 9.17
C MET A 1 13.71 -17.76 7.94
N LEU A 2 14.84 -18.33 7.55
CA LEU A 2 15.65 -17.90 6.40
C LEU A 2 15.08 -18.54 5.11
N LYS A 3 14.30 -17.78 4.32
CA LYS A 3 13.66 -18.32 3.09
C LYS A 3 14.67 -18.74 2.00
N VAL A 4 15.88 -18.18 2.03
CA VAL A 4 16.97 -18.47 1.09
C VAL A 4 17.42 -19.94 1.11
N LEU A 5 17.19 -20.67 2.21
CA LEU A 5 17.55 -22.08 2.32
C LEU A 5 16.67 -23.00 1.45
N VAL A 6 15.48 -22.52 1.11
CA VAL A 6 14.51 -23.25 0.27
C VAL A 6 14.38 -22.60 -1.11
N LEU A 7 14.51 -21.28 -1.19
CA LEU A 7 14.41 -20.50 -2.43
C LEU A 7 15.70 -19.64 -2.61
N PRO A 8 16.77 -20.20 -3.20
CA PRO A 8 18.05 -19.51 -3.32
C PRO A 8 18.02 -18.26 -4.22
N GLU A 9 17.01 -18.12 -5.08
CA GLU A 9 16.79 -16.95 -5.92
C GLU A 9 16.27 -15.72 -5.13
N VAL A 10 15.80 -15.91 -3.89
CA VAL A 10 15.28 -14.82 -3.05
C VAL A 10 16.43 -14.16 -2.29
N PRO A 11 16.47 -12.82 -2.19
CA PRO A 11 17.47 -12.12 -1.40
C PRO A 11 17.50 -12.60 0.05
N LEU A 12 18.71 -12.68 0.64
CA LEU A 12 18.90 -12.99 2.06
C LEU A 12 18.21 -11.96 2.98
N HIS A 13 18.15 -10.69 2.56
CA HIS A 13 17.55 -9.60 3.32
C HIS A 13 16.07 -9.39 2.98
N ASN A 14 15.28 -8.96 3.97
CA ASN A 14 13.84 -8.70 3.80
C ASN A 14 13.49 -7.21 3.63
N ASN A 15 14.47 -6.36 3.32
CA ASN A 15 14.36 -4.90 3.35
C ASN A 15 13.13 -4.36 2.58
N VAL A 16 12.83 -4.91 1.41
CA VAL A 16 11.69 -4.48 0.59
C VAL A 16 10.36 -4.70 1.31
N VAL A 17 10.17 -5.86 1.93
CA VAL A 17 8.96 -6.20 2.67
C VAL A 17 8.88 -5.39 3.95
N GLU A 18 10.00 -5.21 4.66
CA GLU A 18 10.05 -4.36 5.86
C GLU A 18 9.71 -2.91 5.56
N LEU A 19 10.22 -2.34 4.45
CA LEU A 19 9.89 -0.99 4.04
C LEU A 19 8.40 -0.84 3.72
N ALA A 20 7.79 -1.81 3.05
CA ALA A 20 6.35 -1.82 2.79
C ALA A 20 5.53 -1.90 4.09
N ALA A 21 5.94 -2.74 5.04
CA ALA A 21 5.31 -2.84 6.36
C ALA A 21 5.45 -1.55 7.18
N ARG A 22 6.62 -0.89 7.13
CA ARG A 22 6.88 0.38 7.82
C ARG A 22 5.92 1.49 7.38
N ALA A 23 5.54 1.53 6.10
CA ALA A 23 4.59 2.52 5.62
C ALA A 23 3.22 2.41 6.33
N LYS A 24 2.74 1.20 6.58
CA LYS A 24 1.50 0.97 7.36
C LYS A 24 1.67 1.38 8.82
N VAL A 25 2.79 1.03 9.45
CA VAL A 25 3.08 1.41 10.84
C VAL A 25 3.15 2.93 11.01
N ARG A 26 3.84 3.64 10.10
CA ARG A 26 3.92 5.10 10.10
C ARG A 26 2.56 5.75 9.87
N LYS A 27 1.70 5.18 9.02
CA LYS A 27 0.33 5.70 8.83
C LYS A 27 -0.50 5.56 10.12
N ARG A 28 -0.39 4.44 10.82
CA ARG A 28 -1.05 4.23 12.11
C ARG A 28 -0.52 5.15 13.21
N ASP A 29 0.78 5.43 13.20
CA ASP A 29 1.41 6.36 14.14
C ASP A 29 0.83 7.78 14.00
N VAL A 30 0.63 8.25 12.76
CA VAL A 30 0.09 9.59 12.48
C VAL A 30 -1.44 9.66 12.61
N SER A 31 -2.16 8.60 12.21
CA SER A 31 -3.62 8.61 12.09
C SER A 31 -4.35 7.78 13.14
N PHE A 32 -3.63 7.28 14.15
CA PHE A 32 -4.14 6.37 15.17
C PHE A 32 -4.85 5.13 14.58
N GLN A 33 -5.70 4.51 15.38
CA GLN A 33 -6.46 3.31 15.06
C GLN A 33 -7.80 3.68 14.43
N THR A 34 -8.33 2.81 13.59
CA THR A 34 -9.70 2.91 13.09
C THR A 34 -10.69 2.37 14.12
N ILE A 35 -11.83 3.03 14.28
CA ILE A 35 -12.88 2.63 15.23
C ILE A 35 -13.87 1.65 14.58
N THR A 36 -14.18 1.85 13.30
CA THR A 36 -15.17 1.07 12.57
C THR A 36 -14.52 0.16 11.54
N GLU A 37 -15.15 -0.97 11.25
CA GLU A 37 -14.70 -1.89 10.20
C GLU A 37 -14.63 -1.21 8.83
N LYS A 38 -15.62 -0.36 8.51
CA LYS A 38 -15.62 0.47 7.29
C LYS A 38 -14.40 1.39 7.24
N GLY A 39 -14.03 2.01 8.36
CA GLY A 39 -12.82 2.84 8.46
C GLY A 39 -11.54 2.04 8.24
N THR A 40 -11.45 0.84 8.83
CA THR A 40 -10.33 -0.09 8.62
C THR A 40 -10.21 -0.46 7.15
N LYS A 41 -11.32 -0.88 6.54
CA LYS A 41 -11.38 -1.27 5.12
C LYS A 41 -11.01 -0.10 4.20
N ALA A 42 -11.49 1.11 4.48
CA ALA A 42 -11.13 2.29 3.71
C ALA A 42 -9.62 2.57 3.80
N ASN A 43 -9.06 2.61 5.01
CA ASN A 43 -7.62 2.83 5.20
C ASN A 43 -6.76 1.76 4.52
N ASP A 44 -7.10 0.48 4.65
CA ASP A 44 -6.36 -0.60 4.00
C ASP A 44 -6.44 -0.52 2.47
N THR A 45 -7.62 -0.16 1.93
CA THR A 45 -7.82 0.03 0.48
C THR A 45 -6.96 1.18 -0.04
N PHE A 46 -7.03 2.36 0.58
CA PHE A 46 -6.25 3.52 0.15
C PHE A 46 -4.75 3.30 0.32
N MET A 47 -4.32 2.61 1.39
CA MET A 47 -2.91 2.29 1.58
C MET A 47 -2.38 1.36 0.47
N THR A 48 -3.19 0.38 0.06
CA THR A 48 -2.87 -0.53 -1.04
C THR A 48 -2.74 0.22 -2.36
N ILE A 49 -3.71 1.09 -2.69
CA ILE A 49 -3.67 1.90 -3.92
C ILE A 49 -2.42 2.79 -3.93
N PHE A 50 -2.15 3.49 -2.83
CA PHE A 50 -1.02 4.42 -2.75
C PHE A 50 0.33 3.72 -2.89
N GLN A 51 0.55 2.60 -2.19
CA GLN A 51 1.80 1.85 -2.32
C GLN A 51 1.98 1.25 -3.71
N THR A 52 0.89 0.79 -4.34
CA THR A 52 0.92 0.22 -5.68
C THR A 52 1.22 1.27 -6.73
N ALA A 53 0.53 2.42 -6.71
CA ALA A 53 0.81 3.54 -7.60
C ALA A 53 2.25 4.03 -7.46
N LYS A 54 2.74 4.16 -6.22
CA LYS A 54 4.14 4.50 -5.93
C LYS A 54 5.12 3.48 -6.53
N ARG A 55 4.82 2.18 -6.44
CA ARG A 55 5.66 1.11 -7.01
C ARG A 55 5.70 1.15 -8.54
N LEU A 56 4.59 1.55 -9.18
CA LEU A 56 4.47 1.67 -10.63
C LEU A 56 4.94 3.04 -11.17
N GLY A 57 5.32 3.99 -10.31
CA GLY A 57 5.69 5.34 -10.72
C GLY A 57 4.50 6.19 -11.19
N VAL A 58 3.27 5.78 -10.87
CA VAL A 58 2.04 6.48 -11.25
C VAL A 58 1.71 7.51 -10.19
N ASN A 59 1.29 8.70 -10.62
CA ASN A 59 0.77 9.71 -9.71
C ASN A 59 -0.58 9.25 -9.13
N THR A 60 -0.61 8.96 -7.83
CA THR A 60 -1.81 8.43 -7.16
C THR A 60 -3.00 9.39 -7.22
N TYR A 61 -2.77 10.70 -7.12
CA TYR A 61 -3.85 11.68 -7.19
C TYR A 61 -4.49 11.69 -8.58
N GLN A 62 -3.65 11.75 -9.63
CA GLN A 62 -4.13 11.68 -11.01
C GLN A 62 -4.87 10.38 -11.30
N TYR A 63 -4.36 9.24 -10.81
CA TYR A 63 -5.04 7.94 -10.93
C TYR A 63 -6.42 7.92 -10.28
N ILE A 64 -6.54 8.49 -9.07
CA ILE A 64 -7.82 8.57 -8.36
C ILE A 64 -8.79 9.49 -9.11
N CYS A 65 -8.33 10.68 -9.51
CA CYS A 65 -9.14 11.65 -10.26
C CYS A 65 -9.63 11.05 -11.58
N ASP A 66 -8.74 10.45 -12.38
CA ASP A 66 -9.09 9.78 -13.63
C ASP A 66 -10.22 8.77 -13.42
N ARG A 67 -10.14 7.95 -12.36
CA ARG A 67 -11.15 6.93 -12.10
C ARG A 67 -12.52 7.46 -11.66
N PHE A 68 -12.57 8.66 -11.06
CA PHE A 68 -13.83 9.30 -10.71
C PHE A 68 -14.40 10.09 -11.89
N TYR A 69 -13.60 10.92 -12.56
CA TYR A 69 -14.06 11.82 -13.62
C TYR A 69 -14.39 11.11 -14.95
N VAL A 70 -13.78 9.97 -15.26
CA VAL A 70 -14.19 9.13 -16.41
C VAL A 70 -15.62 8.59 -16.23
N THR A 71 -16.12 8.53 -15.00
CA THR A 71 -17.50 8.08 -14.72
C THR A 71 -18.55 9.17 -14.92
N ASP A 72 -18.16 10.45 -14.88
CA ASP A 72 -19.06 11.60 -15.05
C ASP A 72 -19.23 12.03 -16.53
N SER A 73 -18.62 11.29 -17.45
CA SER A 73 -18.62 11.58 -18.90
C SER A 73 -19.48 10.61 -19.74
N ILE A 74 -20.49 9.98 -19.13
CA ILE A 74 -21.51 9.15 -19.79
C ILE A 74 -22.91 9.60 -19.37
#